data_AF-A0A969GHY2-F1
#
_entry.id   AF-A0A969GHY2-F1
#
_cell.length_a   1.000
_cell.length_b   1.000
_cell.length_c   1.000
_cell.angle_alpha   90.00
_cell.angle_beta   90.00
_cell.angle_gamma   90.00
#
_symmetry.space_group_name_H-M   'P 1'
#
loop_
_entity.id
_entity.type
_entity.pdbx_description
1 polymer ?
#
loop_
_entity_poly.entity_id
_entity_poly.type
_entity_poly.pdbx_seq_one_letter_code
_entity_poly.pdbx_strand_id
1 'polypeptide(L)'
;MLKKLIGQIVKADDGKFAALTSAMAQNGVLLYVPKNVQVEQPLHSVLWGPGANLAHFSHLIVHVEAGASVTYVHEAASPDETSPAMHAGIVEIHVGEDANLKFVELQSWGRHVWNFSHERARVERGGNLDWIFGAVGSRLTKKLFRFRSRRSRRTRQNVWFLFYRCYTTS
;
A
#
# COMPACT_ATOMS: atom_id res chain seq x y z
N MET A 1 -5.35 -14.16 14.13
CA MET A 1 -4.93 -14.05 12.71
C MET A 1 -4.02 -12.84 12.50
N LEU A 2 -4.49 -11.61 12.72
CA LEU A 2 -3.72 -10.37 12.50
C LEU A 2 -2.34 -10.32 13.18
N LYS A 3 -2.24 -10.69 14.47
CA LYS A 3 -0.95 -10.75 15.20
C LYS A 3 0.13 -11.60 14.53
N LYS A 4 -0.28 -12.57 13.70
CA LYS A 4 0.67 -13.43 12.96
C LYS A 4 1.14 -12.77 11.67
N LEU A 5 0.37 -11.86 11.07
CA LEU A 5 0.66 -11.26 9.76
C LEU A 5 1.36 -9.91 9.88
N ILE A 6 1.02 -9.13 10.92
CA ILE A 6 1.54 -7.78 11.10
C ILE A 6 3.06 -7.78 11.35
N GLY A 7 3.79 -6.94 10.63
CA GLY A 7 5.23 -6.73 10.83
C GLY A 7 6.13 -7.86 10.33
N GLN A 8 5.58 -8.79 9.51
CA GLN A 8 6.36 -9.89 8.94
C GLN A 8 7.23 -9.48 7.75
N ILE A 9 6.82 -8.44 7.02
CA ILE A 9 7.45 -8.02 5.77
C ILE A 9 8.14 -6.67 5.96
N VAL A 10 7.45 -5.73 6.60
CA VAL A 10 8.01 -4.45 7.06
C VAL A 10 8.28 -4.58 8.55
N LYS A 11 9.55 -4.55 8.92
CA LYS A 11 10.00 -4.57 10.30
C LYS A 11 10.13 -3.14 10.83
N ALA A 12 9.98 -2.98 12.14
CA ALA A 12 10.15 -1.69 12.80
C ALA A 12 11.56 -1.08 12.60
N ASP A 13 12.58 -1.90 12.36
CA ASP A 13 13.97 -1.45 12.11
C ASP A 13 14.23 -1.00 10.67
N ASP A 14 13.22 -1.06 9.78
CA ASP A 14 13.38 -0.69 8.37
C ASP A 14 13.53 0.82 8.13
N GLY A 15 13.31 1.64 9.15
CA GLY A 15 13.50 3.07 9.12
C GLY A 15 12.75 3.79 10.23
N LYS A 16 13.08 5.07 10.46
CA LYS A 16 12.45 5.88 11.51
C LYS A 16 10.93 5.96 11.36
N PHE A 17 10.42 6.10 10.12
CA PHE A 17 8.98 6.16 9.86
C PHE A 17 8.30 4.78 9.93
N ALA A 18 9.02 3.69 9.61
CA ALA A 18 8.50 2.33 9.83
C ALA A 18 8.34 2.05 11.32
N ALA A 19 9.36 2.34 12.14
CA ALA A 19 9.28 2.23 13.60
C ALA A 19 8.12 3.04 14.18
N LEU A 20 7.99 4.30 13.73
CA LEU A 20 6.95 5.21 14.17
C LEU A 20 5.56 4.68 13.82
N THR A 21 5.32 4.31 12.56
CA THR A 21 4.02 3.76 12.14
C THR A 21 3.73 2.43 12.81
N SER A 22 4.70 1.52 12.98
CA SER A 22 4.47 0.27 13.71
C SER A 22 4.04 0.49 15.16
N ALA A 23 4.52 1.57 15.81
CA ALA A 23 4.14 1.91 17.18
C ALA A 23 2.81 2.69 17.27
N MET A 24 2.49 3.50 16.27
CA MET A 24 1.38 4.47 16.31
C MET A 24 0.23 4.17 15.36
N ALA A 25 0.30 3.11 14.54
CA ALA A 25 -0.77 2.74 13.62
C ALA A 25 -2.06 2.46 14.38
N GLN A 26 -3.04 3.36 14.20
CA GLN A 26 -4.39 3.24 14.74
C GLN A 26 -5.40 2.83 13.67
N ASN A 27 -5.06 3.10 12.40
CA ASN A 27 -5.92 2.87 11.25
C ASN A 27 -5.24 1.88 10.28
N GLY A 28 -6.02 1.05 9.61
CA GLY A 28 -5.47 0.05 8.70
C GLY A 28 -6.52 -0.79 8.03
N VAL A 29 -6.08 -1.55 7.03
CA VAL A 29 -6.92 -2.50 6.31
C VAL A 29 -6.19 -3.84 6.26
N LEU A 30 -6.91 -4.92 6.53
CA LEU A 30 -6.43 -6.29 6.30
C LEU A 30 -7.27 -6.90 5.19
N LEU A 31 -6.68 -7.09 4.02
CA LEU A 31 -7.24 -7.93 2.96
C LEU A 31 -6.64 -9.32 3.08
N TYR A 32 -7.46 -10.33 3.38
CA TYR A 32 -7.05 -11.73 3.39
C TYR A 32 -7.88 -12.51 2.38
N VAL A 33 -7.23 -13.10 1.38
CA VAL A 33 -7.87 -13.94 0.36
C VAL A 33 -7.44 -15.39 0.58
N PRO A 34 -8.37 -16.31 0.92
CA PRO A 34 -8.04 -17.72 1.17
C PRO A 34 -7.54 -18.46 -0.08
N LYS A 35 -6.91 -19.63 0.16
CA LYS A 35 -6.36 -20.48 -0.90
C LYS A 35 -7.39 -20.79 -1.99
N ASN A 36 -6.96 -20.72 -3.24
CA ASN A 36 -7.75 -21.02 -4.45
C ASN A 36 -9.01 -20.17 -4.67
N VAL A 37 -9.23 -19.12 -3.86
CA VAL A 37 -10.37 -18.22 -4.05
C VAL A 37 -10.10 -17.27 -5.21
N GLN A 38 -11.06 -17.18 -6.13
CA GLN A 38 -11.02 -16.23 -7.25
C GLN A 38 -12.02 -15.12 -6.96
N VAL A 39 -11.52 -13.90 -6.77
CA VAL A 39 -12.36 -12.72 -6.58
C VAL A 39 -12.49 -12.02 -7.92
N GLU A 40 -13.67 -12.14 -8.56
CA GLU A 40 -13.93 -11.57 -9.88
C GLU A 40 -14.06 -10.05 -9.84
N GLN A 41 -14.70 -9.53 -8.79
CA GLN A 41 -14.94 -8.10 -8.64
C GLN A 41 -13.78 -7.42 -7.89
N PRO A 42 -13.35 -6.22 -8.31
CA PRO A 42 -12.29 -5.51 -7.61
C PRO A 42 -12.77 -5.09 -6.22
N LEU A 43 -11.95 -5.34 -5.21
CA LEU A 43 -12.18 -4.82 -3.87
C LEU A 43 -11.61 -3.41 -3.79
N HIS A 44 -12.36 -2.48 -3.21
CA HIS A 44 -11.94 -1.08 -3.08
C HIS A 44 -11.99 -0.63 -1.63
N SER A 45 -10.92 0.00 -1.17
CA SER A 45 -10.87 0.66 0.13
C SER A 45 -10.38 2.09 -0.01
N VAL A 46 -10.97 3.00 0.75
CA VAL A 46 -10.59 4.41 0.80
C VAL A 46 -10.10 4.74 2.21
N LEU A 47 -8.88 5.25 2.30
CA LEU A 47 -8.35 5.89 3.49
C LEU A 47 -8.52 7.39 3.35
N TRP A 48 -9.37 7.95 4.20
CA TRP A 48 -9.61 9.38 4.25
C TRP A 48 -8.74 10.02 5.33
N GLY A 49 -7.78 10.85 4.93
CA GLY A 49 -6.91 11.58 5.84
C GLY A 49 -7.69 12.64 6.64
N PRO A 50 -7.45 12.81 7.95
CA PRO A 50 -8.16 13.79 8.76
C PRO A 50 -7.56 15.19 8.57
N GLY A 51 -8.34 16.20 8.95
CA GLY A 51 -8.04 17.61 8.74
C GLY A 51 -6.80 18.16 9.47
N ALA A 52 -6.72 19.49 9.46
CA ALA A 52 -5.59 20.31 9.91
C ALA A 52 -4.81 19.80 11.14
N ASN A 53 -3.47 19.83 11.03
CA ASN A 53 -2.52 19.67 12.15
C ASN A 53 -2.46 18.28 12.82
N LEU A 54 -2.79 17.23 12.08
CA LEU A 54 -2.75 15.85 12.56
C LEU A 54 -1.68 15.00 11.87
N ALA A 55 -1.14 14.03 12.61
CA ALA A 55 -0.31 12.96 12.10
C ALA A 55 -1.15 11.68 11.98
N HIS A 56 -1.29 11.16 10.76
CA HIS A 56 -2.03 9.95 10.49
C HIS A 56 -1.09 8.77 10.21
N PHE A 57 -1.30 7.66 10.92
CA PHE A 57 -0.54 6.43 10.77
C PHE A 57 -1.42 5.32 10.23
N SER A 58 -1.02 4.71 9.12
CA SER A 58 -1.78 3.64 8.47
C SER A 58 -0.98 2.35 8.32
N HIS A 59 -1.62 1.20 8.51
CA HIS A 59 -1.03 -0.11 8.22
C HIS A 59 -1.97 -0.93 7.34
N LEU A 60 -1.60 -1.07 6.07
CA LEU A 60 -2.27 -1.91 5.10
C LEU A 60 -1.56 -3.27 5.00
N ILE A 61 -2.32 -4.34 5.14
CA ILE A 61 -1.84 -5.72 4.98
C ILE A 61 -2.69 -6.39 3.91
N VAL A 62 -2.05 -6.88 2.85
CA VAL A 62 -2.66 -7.65 1.78
C VAL A 62 -2.04 -9.04 1.80
N HIS A 63 -2.84 -10.05 2.08
CA HIS A 63 -2.39 -11.44 2.16
C HIS A 63 -3.23 -12.30 1.22
N VAL A 64 -2.63 -12.68 0.09
CA VAL A 64 -3.25 -13.54 -0.92
C VAL A 64 -2.62 -14.91 -0.82
N GLU A 65 -3.41 -15.89 -0.40
CA GLU A 65 -2.95 -17.28 -0.25
C GLU A 65 -2.72 -17.97 -1.61
N ALA A 66 -2.12 -19.16 -1.57
CA ALA A 66 -1.75 -19.92 -2.76
C ALA A 66 -2.94 -20.17 -3.72
N GLY A 67 -2.68 -20.01 -5.01
CA GLY A 67 -3.66 -20.18 -6.10
C GLY A 67 -4.81 -19.17 -6.11
N ALA A 68 -4.84 -18.19 -5.20
CA ALA A 68 -5.91 -17.20 -5.13
C ALA A 68 -5.68 -16.05 -6.12
N SER A 69 -6.76 -15.37 -6.52
CA SER A 69 -6.68 -14.20 -7.41
C SER A 69 -7.58 -13.08 -6.91
N VAL A 70 -7.05 -11.85 -6.90
CA VAL A 70 -7.83 -10.67 -6.54
C VAL A 70 -7.28 -9.41 -7.22
N THR A 71 -8.19 -8.51 -7.58
CA THR A 71 -7.86 -7.12 -7.86
C THR A 71 -8.23 -6.28 -6.65
N TYR A 72 -7.27 -5.52 -6.11
CA TYR A 72 -7.48 -4.67 -4.96
C TYR A 72 -7.03 -3.25 -5.25
N VAL A 73 -7.95 -2.32 -5.02
CA VAL A 73 -7.75 -0.88 -5.18
C VAL A 73 -7.71 -0.26 -3.79
N HIS A 74 -6.64 0.46 -3.50
CA HIS A 74 -6.48 1.24 -2.28
C HIS A 74 -6.29 2.71 -2.65
N GLU A 75 -7.20 3.55 -2.20
CA GLU A 75 -7.13 5.00 -2.39
C GLU A 75 -6.85 5.69 -1.06
N ALA A 76 -5.91 6.63 -1.05
CA ALA A 76 -5.62 7.49 0.10
C ALA A 76 -5.76 8.95 -0.31
N ALA A 77 -6.70 9.67 0.32
CA ALA A 77 -7.05 11.02 -0.07
C ALA A 77 -7.24 11.98 1.11
N SER A 78 -6.98 13.27 0.90
CA SER A 78 -7.34 14.35 1.83
C SER A 78 -7.75 15.62 1.08
N PRO A 79 -8.57 16.49 1.70
CA PRO A 79 -8.79 17.84 1.17
C PRO A 79 -7.50 18.68 1.19
N ASP A 80 -7.50 19.82 0.49
CA ASP A 80 -6.47 20.85 0.61
C ASP A 80 -6.78 21.74 1.83
N GLU A 81 -5.84 21.82 2.77
CA GLU A 81 -5.92 22.64 3.98
C GLU A 81 -4.69 23.55 4.11
N THR A 82 -4.76 24.56 4.97
CA THR A 82 -3.67 25.51 5.23
C THR A 82 -2.66 25.00 6.26
N SER A 83 -3.14 24.25 7.25
CA SER A 83 -2.29 23.73 8.33
C SER A 83 -1.52 22.49 7.88
N PRO A 84 -0.24 22.34 8.25
CA PRO A 84 0.54 21.18 7.87
C PRO A 84 -0.04 19.89 8.48
N ALA A 85 0.06 18.80 7.74
CA ALA A 85 -0.31 17.46 8.21
C ALA A 85 0.73 16.43 7.76
N MET A 86 0.78 15.29 8.43
CA MET A 86 1.71 14.22 8.09
C MET A 86 0.97 12.89 7.96
N HIS A 87 1.27 12.13 6.93
CA HIS A 87 0.87 10.74 6.80
C HIS A 87 2.11 9.84 6.82
N ALA A 88 2.09 8.80 7.64
CA ALA A 88 3.10 7.76 7.64
C ALA A 88 2.46 6.36 7.54
N GLY A 89 2.71 5.66 6.44
CA GLY A 89 2.05 4.40 6.10
C GLY A 89 2.99 3.20 6.01
N ILE A 90 2.48 2.03 6.39
CA ILE A 90 3.10 0.73 6.12
C ILE A 90 2.18 -0.07 5.19
N VAL A 91 2.73 -0.62 4.11
CA VAL A 91 2.04 -1.55 3.22
C VAL A 91 2.81 -2.88 3.19
N GLU A 92 2.16 -3.95 3.62
CA GLU A 92 2.70 -5.31 3.59
C GLU A 92 1.88 -6.18 2.63
N ILE A 93 2.51 -6.65 1.56
CA ILE A 93 1.88 -7.50 0.55
C ILE A 93 2.52 -8.89 0.55
N HIS A 94 1.71 -9.92 0.77
CA HIS A 94 2.08 -11.30 0.57
C HIS A 94 1.27 -11.89 -0.60
N VAL A 95 1.98 -12.41 -1.60
CA VAL A 95 1.40 -13.16 -2.72
C VAL A 95 1.91 -14.59 -2.64
N GLY A 96 1.00 -15.52 -2.36
CA GLY A 96 1.27 -16.94 -2.22
C GLY A 96 1.70 -17.62 -3.52
N GLU A 97 2.00 -18.92 -3.44
CA GLU A 97 2.42 -19.70 -4.61
C GLU A 97 1.31 -19.72 -5.68
N ASP A 98 1.70 -19.49 -6.93
CA ASP A 98 0.78 -19.42 -8.09
C ASP A 98 -0.44 -18.46 -7.90
N ALA A 99 -0.36 -17.54 -6.95
CA ALA A 99 -1.41 -16.55 -6.68
C ALA A 99 -1.26 -15.31 -7.57
N ASN A 100 -2.35 -14.61 -7.84
CA ASN A 100 -2.38 -13.42 -8.69
C ASN A 100 -2.94 -12.23 -7.92
N LEU A 101 -2.16 -11.16 -7.82
CA LEU A 101 -2.60 -9.91 -7.23
C LEU A 101 -2.39 -8.77 -8.21
N LYS A 102 -3.49 -8.09 -8.56
CA LYS A 102 -3.44 -6.76 -9.15
C LYS A 102 -3.71 -5.75 -8.05
N PHE A 103 -2.68 -5.02 -7.65
CA PHE A 103 -2.76 -4.00 -6.61
C PHE A 103 -2.70 -2.62 -7.25
N VAL A 104 -3.76 -1.83 -7.10
CA VAL A 104 -3.83 -0.45 -7.55
C VAL A 104 -3.79 0.44 -6.33
N GLU A 105 -2.77 1.27 -6.23
CA GLU A 105 -2.62 2.23 -5.16
C GLU A 105 -2.75 3.65 -5.72
N LEU A 106 -3.77 4.37 -5.27
CA LEU A 106 -4.06 5.74 -5.66
C LEU A 106 -3.83 6.67 -4.47
N GLN A 107 -3.09 7.75 -4.71
CA GLN A 107 -2.80 8.76 -3.72
C GLN A 107 -3.24 10.13 -4.23
N SER A 108 -4.09 10.80 -3.47
CA SER A 108 -4.57 12.16 -3.73
C SER A 108 -4.52 13.00 -2.45
N TRP A 109 -3.31 13.41 -2.06
CA TRP A 109 -3.11 14.21 -0.85
C TRP A 109 -3.21 15.70 -1.12
N GLY A 110 -3.72 16.45 -0.13
CA GLY A 110 -3.61 17.90 -0.13
C GLY A 110 -2.15 18.38 -0.12
N ARG A 111 -1.88 19.55 -0.70
CA ARG A 111 -0.54 20.14 -0.87
C ARG A 111 0.19 20.48 0.43
N HIS A 112 -0.49 20.42 1.56
CA HIS A 112 0.06 20.64 2.90
C HIS A 112 0.58 19.35 3.56
N VAL A 113 0.30 18.18 2.96
CA VAL A 113 0.58 16.86 3.57
C VAL A 113 2.01 16.41 3.26
N TRP A 114 2.72 15.96 4.30
CA TRP A 114 3.97 15.20 4.16
C TRP A 114 3.68 13.70 4.22
N ASN A 115 3.93 12.97 3.14
CA ASN A 115 3.67 11.54 3.07
C ASN A 115 4.97 10.72 3.10
N PHE A 116 5.07 9.79 4.05
CA PHE A 116 6.17 8.83 4.17
C PHE A 116 5.62 7.40 4.21
N SER A 117 5.94 6.56 3.25
CA SER A 117 5.47 5.17 3.27
C SER A 117 6.61 4.16 3.13
N HIS A 118 6.44 3.04 3.85
CA HIS A 118 7.28 1.85 3.72
C HIS A 118 6.44 0.72 3.17
N GLU A 119 6.78 0.30 1.96
CA GLU A 119 5.91 -0.55 1.17
C GLU A 119 6.70 -1.74 0.67
N ARG A 120 6.24 -2.94 1.05
CA ARG A 120 6.96 -4.16 0.74
C ARG A 120 6.06 -5.26 0.27
N ALA A 121 6.55 -5.96 -0.75
CA ALA A 121 5.91 -7.15 -1.27
C ALA A 121 6.82 -8.37 -1.18
N ARG A 122 6.25 -9.49 -0.72
CA ARG A 122 6.82 -10.83 -0.86
C ARG A 122 5.97 -11.63 -1.83
N VAL A 123 6.57 -12.06 -2.92
CA VAL A 123 5.92 -12.90 -3.93
C VAL A 123 6.58 -14.27 -3.93
N GLU A 124 5.78 -15.29 -3.65
CA GLU A 124 6.23 -16.68 -3.64
C GLU A 124 6.38 -17.23 -5.08
N ARG A 125 6.77 -18.49 -5.17
CA ARG A 125 7.05 -19.15 -6.45
C ARG A 125 5.79 -19.17 -7.33
N GLY A 126 5.93 -18.73 -8.58
CA GLY A 126 4.82 -18.72 -9.54
C GLY A 126 3.76 -17.64 -9.29
N GLY A 127 3.85 -16.92 -8.17
CA GLY A 127 2.97 -15.80 -7.89
C GLY A 127 3.21 -14.62 -8.85
N ASN A 128 2.15 -13.87 -9.12
CA ASN A 128 2.16 -12.67 -9.95
C ASN A 128 1.68 -11.47 -9.14
N LEU A 129 2.46 -10.39 -9.18
CA LEU A 129 2.10 -9.10 -8.62
C LEU A 129 2.19 -8.01 -9.68
N ASP A 130 1.03 -7.47 -10.05
CA ASP A 130 0.93 -6.25 -10.84
C ASP A 130 0.60 -5.08 -9.90
N TRP A 131 1.60 -4.24 -9.61
CA TRP A 131 1.44 -3.06 -8.77
C TRP A 131 1.34 -1.81 -9.64
N ILE A 132 0.20 -1.14 -9.59
CA ILE A 132 -0.06 0.11 -10.28
C ILE A 132 -0.11 1.21 -9.22
N PHE A 133 0.83 2.15 -9.26
CA PHE A 133 0.89 3.25 -8.32
C PHE A 133 0.60 4.58 -9.04
N GLY A 134 -0.42 5.28 -8.58
CA GLY A 134 -0.80 6.61 -9.02
C GLY A 134 -0.67 7.61 -7.88
N ALA A 135 0.08 8.70 -8.06
CA ALA A 135 0.19 9.74 -7.04
C ALA A 135 0.01 11.15 -7.57
N VAL A 136 -0.79 11.92 -6.82
CA VAL A 136 -1.11 13.32 -7.06
C VAL A 136 -1.06 14.09 -5.73
N GLY A 137 -0.61 15.34 -5.79
CA GLY A 137 -0.59 16.26 -4.64
C GLY A 137 0.52 15.97 -3.63
N SER A 138 0.27 16.26 -2.35
CA SER A 138 1.25 16.34 -1.24
C SER A 138 2.27 17.47 -1.34
N ARG A 139 2.78 17.91 -0.18
CA ARG A 139 3.97 18.78 -0.09
C ARG A 139 5.24 18.02 -0.44
N LEU A 140 5.33 16.79 0.07
CA LEU A 140 6.40 15.84 -0.22
C LEU A 140 5.81 14.44 -0.10
N THR A 141 6.13 13.58 -1.05
CA THR A 141 5.92 12.13 -0.93
C THR A 141 7.25 11.42 -1.01
N LYS A 142 7.56 10.62 0.00
CA LYS A 142 8.69 9.69 0.01
C LYS A 142 8.17 8.27 0.26
N LYS A 143 8.21 7.45 -0.78
CA LYS A 143 7.84 6.04 -0.71
C LYS A 143 9.06 5.15 -0.83
N LEU A 144 9.27 4.27 0.15
CA LEU A 144 10.31 3.25 0.08
C LEU A 144 9.69 1.91 -0.31
N PHE A 145 9.83 1.58 -1.59
CA PHE A 145 9.42 0.29 -2.13
C PHE A 145 10.53 -0.75 -1.98
N ARG A 146 10.21 -1.94 -1.46
CA ARG A 146 11.11 -3.10 -1.52
C ARG A 146 10.35 -4.36 -1.89
N PHE A 147 10.80 -5.00 -2.96
CA PHE A 147 10.22 -6.23 -3.47
C PHE A 147 11.15 -7.41 -3.20
N ARG A 148 10.57 -8.53 -2.77
CA ARG A 148 11.27 -9.81 -2.66
C ARG A 148 10.46 -10.87 -3.40
N SER A 149 11.06 -11.46 -4.43
CA SER A 149 10.48 -12.60 -5.15
C SER A 149 11.29 -13.86 -4.88
N ARG A 150 10.61 -14.99 -4.77
CA ARG A 150 11.24 -16.30 -4.80
C ARG A 150 11.46 -16.68 -6.27
N ARG A 151 12.72 -16.66 -6.72
CA ARG A 151 13.09 -16.85 -8.14
C ARG A 151 12.44 -18.11 -8.74
N SER A 152 11.65 -17.91 -9.77
CA SER A 152 11.05 -18.93 -10.63
C SER A 152 10.82 -18.30 -12.01
N ARG A 153 10.89 -19.10 -13.08
CA ARG A 153 10.60 -18.64 -14.45
C ARG A 153 9.17 -18.07 -14.61
N ARG A 154 8.25 -18.43 -13.72
CA ARG A 154 6.84 -18.01 -13.75
C ARG A 154 6.53 -16.80 -12.87
N THR A 155 7.38 -16.46 -11.90
CA THR A 155 7.12 -15.33 -11.00
C THR A 155 7.28 -14.01 -11.76
N ARG A 156 6.24 -13.17 -11.74
CA ARG A 156 6.24 -11.85 -12.39
C ARG A 156 5.97 -10.75 -11.38
N GLN A 157 6.67 -9.63 -11.58
CA GLN A 157 6.51 -8.41 -10.80
C GLN A 157 6.56 -7.24 -11.77
N ASN A 158 5.42 -6.60 -11.99
CA ASN A 158 5.33 -5.39 -12.79
C ASN A 158 4.98 -4.22 -11.86
N VAL A 159 5.73 -3.14 -11.95
CA VAL A 159 5.45 -1.91 -11.20
C VAL A 159 5.27 -0.78 -12.21
N TRP A 160 4.08 -0.19 -12.21
CA TRP A 160 3.72 0.93 -13.08
C TRP A 160 3.60 2.20 -12.25
N PHE A 161 4.37 3.22 -12.61
CA PHE A 161 4.29 4.55 -12.00
C PHE A 161 3.50 5.48 -12.91
N LEU A 162 2.34 5.93 -12.44
CA LEU A 162 1.50 6.91 -13.11
C LEU A 162 1.51 8.21 -12.30
N PHE A 163 2.30 9.18 -12.75
CA PHE A 163 2.28 10.53 -12.19
C PHE A 163 1.32 11.39 -13.01
N TYR A 164 0.17 11.74 -12.42
CA TYR A 164 -0.74 12.71 -13.02
C TYR A 164 -0.52 14.08 -12.38
N ARG A 165 -0.06 15.05 -13.18
CA ARG A 165 -0.07 16.46 -12.79
C ARG A 165 -1.40 17.03 -13.27
N CYS A 166 -2.38 17.12 -12.36
CA CYS A 166 -3.64 17.78 -12.68
C CYS A 166 -3.37 19.28 -12.78
N TYR A 167 -3.23 19.79 -14.00
CA TYR A 167 -3.25 21.23 -14.25
C TYR A 167 -4.72 21.66 -14.22
N THR A 168 -5.16 22.26 -13.12
CA THR A 168 -6.39 23.04 -13.13
C THR A 168 -6.08 24.35 -13.85
N THR A 169 -6.40 24.43 -15.15
CA THR A 169 -6.57 25.71 -15.83
C THR A 169 -7.76 26.43 -15.20
N SER A 170 -7.47 27.50 -14.46
CA SER A 170 -8.45 28.55 -14.12
C SER A 170 -8.69 29.41 -15.34
#